data_AF-A0A7V9MG52-F1
#
_entry.id   AF-A0A7V9MG52-F1
#
_cell.length_a   1.000
_cell.length_b   1.000
_cell.length_c   1.000
_cell.angle_alpha   90.00
_cell.angle_beta   90.00
_cell.angle_gamma   90.00
#
_symmetry.space_group_name_H-M   'P 1'
#
loop_
_entity.id
_entity.type
_entity.pdbx_description
1 polymer ?
#
loop_
_entity_poly.entity_id
_entity_poly.type
_entity_poly.pdbx_seq_one_letter_code
_entity_poly.pdbx_strand_id
1 'polypeptide(L)'
;MLSELRVENLLLIECAQLRLGSGLTAITGETGAGKTVLAHALDLLLGGKPRAGIVRPGASEAYVEGVFRPPPGLLDDPELADLRERLPDGDELVLARRVGAEGRTRAFVQGRSASAADLRELGSRLLVFYGQHEHRRLTLGAAQLAALDSFCGSEHADVDAEFVACHARVGRLRRQLDDLRARAGARERDLDLLAFELAEIDALGPSAGEREQLAGERERLRRVDALRAAAGTCAETLAPDAAEA
;
A
#
# COMPACT_ATOMS: atom_id res chain seq x y z
N MET A 1 19.93 7.73 -18.96
CA MET A 1 19.90 7.88 -20.42
C MET A 1 19.03 6.79 -21.02
N LEU A 2 18.10 7.12 -21.91
CA LEU A 2 17.36 6.14 -22.72
C LEU A 2 18.27 5.62 -23.84
N SER A 3 18.56 4.32 -23.87
CA SER A 3 19.41 3.67 -24.87
C SER A 3 18.61 3.05 -26.01
N GLU A 4 17.43 2.51 -25.71
CA GLU A 4 16.56 1.88 -26.69
C GLU A 4 15.09 2.19 -26.40
N LEU A 5 14.30 2.40 -27.46
CA LEU A 5 12.84 2.53 -27.42
C LEU A 5 12.22 1.59 -28.45
N ARG A 6 11.37 0.68 -27.99
CA ARG A 6 10.58 -0.23 -28.82
C ARG A 6 9.11 0.12 -28.70
N VAL A 7 8.43 0.18 -29.83
CA VAL A 7 7.02 0.54 -29.96
C VAL A 7 6.33 -0.44 -30.89
N GLU A 8 5.23 -1.02 -30.45
CA GLU A 8 4.40 -1.94 -31.24
C GLU A 8 2.94 -1.52 -31.18
N ASN A 9 2.28 -1.56 -32.34
CA ASN A 9 0.85 -1.30 -32.51
C ASN A 9 0.35 0.01 -31.87
N LEU A 10 1.16 1.07 -31.93
CA LEU A 10 0.84 2.38 -31.37
C LEU A 10 0.45 3.37 -32.47
N LEU A 11 -0.81 3.81 -32.49
CA LEU A 11 -1.35 4.72 -33.50
C LEU A 11 -1.06 4.22 -34.94
N LEU A 12 -0.11 4.86 -35.64
CA LEU A 12 0.29 4.53 -37.01
C LEU A 12 1.44 3.52 -37.08
N ILE A 13 2.12 3.27 -35.95
CA ILE A 13 3.29 2.40 -35.87
C ILE A 13 2.83 0.96 -35.64
N GLU A 14 3.17 0.06 -36.56
CA GLU A 14 3.01 -1.38 -36.37
C GLU A 14 4.15 -1.93 -35.51
N CYS A 15 5.41 -1.64 -35.89
CA CYS A 15 6.60 -1.94 -35.12
C CYS A 15 7.67 -0.90 -35.40
N ALA A 16 8.30 -0.37 -34.37
CA ALA A 16 9.47 0.50 -34.46
C ALA A 16 10.44 0.21 -33.31
N GLN A 17 11.73 0.23 -33.62
CA GLN A 17 12.81 0.10 -32.66
C GLN A 17 13.82 1.22 -32.93
N LEU A 18 14.10 2.03 -31.91
CA LEU A 18 15.02 3.15 -31.98
C LEU A 18 16.14 2.93 -30.98
N ARG A 19 17.38 2.89 -31.48
CA ARG A 19 18.57 2.91 -30.64
C ARG A 19 19.13 4.32 -30.59
N LEU A 20 19.24 4.86 -29.38
CA LEU A 20 19.62 6.23 -29.13
C LEU A 20 21.09 6.30 -28.68
N GLY A 21 21.86 7.13 -29.36
CA GLY A 21 23.24 7.42 -29.00
C GLY A 21 23.34 8.48 -27.90
N SER A 22 24.52 8.58 -27.28
CA SER A 22 24.80 9.61 -26.28
C SER A 22 24.80 11.01 -26.90
N GLY A 23 24.40 12.02 -26.12
CA GLY A 23 24.40 13.42 -26.56
C GLY A 23 23.12 13.79 -27.30
N LEU A 24 23.26 14.45 -28.45
CA LEU A 24 22.13 14.97 -29.22
C LEU A 24 21.66 13.93 -30.25
N THR A 25 20.43 13.45 -30.09
CA THR A 25 19.73 12.69 -31.14
C THR A 25 18.65 13.56 -31.77
N ALA A 26 18.75 13.79 -33.09
CA ALA A 26 17.76 14.54 -33.85
C ALA A 26 16.90 13.57 -34.69
N ILE A 27 15.59 13.58 -34.44
CA ILE A 27 14.62 12.80 -35.24
C ILE A 27 13.96 13.75 -36.24
N THR A 28 14.06 13.45 -37.53
CA THR A 28 13.46 14.21 -38.64
C THR A 28 12.44 13.36 -39.38
N GLY A 29 11.63 13.99 -40.24
CA GLY A 29 10.59 13.31 -41.00
C GLY A 29 9.70 14.31 -41.73
N GLU A 30 8.89 13.81 -42.66
CA GLU A 30 8.11 14.62 -43.59
C GLU A 30 6.82 15.19 -42.97
N THR A 31 6.03 14.37 -42.28
CA THR A 31 4.64 14.71 -41.91
C THR A 31 4.43 15.00 -40.43
N GLY A 32 5.48 15.04 -39.60
CA GLY A 32 5.39 15.31 -38.15
C GLY A 32 4.66 14.24 -37.32
N ALA A 33 3.79 13.43 -37.93
CA ALA A 33 3.00 12.39 -37.28
C ALA A 33 3.87 11.36 -36.53
N GLY A 34 4.98 10.92 -37.13
CA GLY A 34 5.92 10.00 -36.48
C GLY A 34 6.56 10.58 -35.21
N LYS A 35 6.87 11.87 -35.19
CA LYS A 35 7.41 12.55 -34.00
C LYS A 35 6.38 12.61 -32.88
N THR A 36 5.13 12.93 -33.22
CA THR A 36 4.02 12.95 -32.26
C THR A 36 3.72 11.56 -31.70
N VAL A 37 3.80 10.51 -32.53
CA VAL A 37 3.61 9.13 -32.04
C VAL A 37 4.74 8.73 -31.07
N LEU A 38 5.99 9.10 -31.37
CA LEU A 38 7.12 8.88 -30.46
C LEU A 38 6.95 9.65 -29.15
N ALA A 39 6.47 10.89 -29.20
CA ALA A 39 6.12 11.67 -28.01
C ALA A 39 5.07 10.95 -27.15
N HIS A 40 4.03 10.36 -27.77
CA HIS A 40 3.03 9.57 -27.06
C HIS A 40 3.60 8.27 -26.48
N ALA A 41 4.54 7.62 -27.18
CA ALA A 41 5.22 6.44 -26.65
C ALA A 41 5.99 6.78 -25.37
N LEU A 42 6.75 7.88 -25.39
CA LEU A 42 7.50 8.35 -24.22
C LEU A 42 6.56 8.72 -23.07
N ASP A 43 5.49 9.48 -23.32
CA ASP A 43 4.50 9.84 -22.29
C ASP A 43 3.89 8.59 -21.62
N LEU A 44 3.53 7.57 -22.41
CA LEU A 44 3.04 6.28 -21.87
C LEU A 44 4.08 5.56 -21.01
N LEU A 45 5.33 5.55 -21.45
CA LEU A 45 6.44 4.90 -20.77
C LEU A 45 6.74 5.56 -19.41
N LEU A 46 6.51 6.87 -19.31
CA LEU A 46 6.61 7.67 -18.07
C LEU A 46 5.35 7.61 -17.21
N GLY A 47 4.42 6.69 -17.49
CA GLY A 47 3.20 6.48 -16.70
C GLY A 47 2.10 7.52 -16.96
N GLY A 48 2.15 8.21 -18.10
CA GLY A 48 1.07 9.03 -18.63
C GLY A 48 -0.21 8.22 -18.88
N LYS A 49 -1.34 8.93 -18.94
CA LYS A 49 -2.65 8.32 -19.20
C LYS A 49 -2.80 8.03 -20.69
N PRO A 50 -3.13 6.78 -21.10
CA PRO A 50 -3.40 6.48 -22.49
C PRO A 50 -4.62 7.26 -22.97
N ARG A 51 -4.50 7.81 -24.19
CA ARG A 51 -5.63 8.43 -24.90
C ARG A 51 -6.50 7.34 -25.52
N ALA A 52 -7.79 7.64 -25.69
CA ALA A 52 -8.68 6.78 -26.46
C ALA A 52 -8.15 6.65 -27.90
N GLY A 53 -8.20 5.44 -28.47
CA GLY A 53 -7.71 5.18 -29.83
C GLY A 53 -6.18 5.16 -29.97
N ILE A 54 -5.43 5.02 -28.87
CA ILE A 54 -3.96 4.94 -28.92
C ILE A 54 -3.45 3.62 -29.51
N VAL A 55 -4.26 2.56 -29.42
CA VAL A 55 -3.97 1.26 -30.04
C VAL A 55 -4.25 1.35 -31.53
N ARG A 56 -3.32 0.87 -32.35
CA ARG A 56 -3.44 0.83 -33.81
C ARG A 56 -4.73 0.10 -34.22
N PRO A 57 -5.52 0.63 -35.16
CA PRO A 57 -6.69 -0.06 -35.68
C PRO A 57 -6.36 -1.49 -36.15
N GLY A 58 -7.16 -2.47 -35.72
CA GLY A 58 -6.94 -3.88 -36.01
C GLY A 58 -6.00 -4.63 -35.06
N ALA A 59 -5.34 -3.94 -34.12
CA ALA A 59 -4.55 -4.58 -33.07
C ALA A 59 -5.36 -4.74 -31.76
N SER A 60 -5.08 -5.80 -31.00
CA SER A 60 -5.69 -6.04 -29.69
C SER A 60 -5.03 -5.23 -28.57
N GLU A 61 -3.74 -4.91 -28.71
CA GLU A 61 -2.96 -4.15 -27.74
C GLU A 61 -1.81 -3.37 -28.39
N ALA A 62 -1.41 -2.28 -27.73
CA ALA A 62 -0.18 -1.54 -27.99
C ALA A 62 0.85 -1.82 -26.90
N TYR A 63 2.12 -1.86 -27.28
CA TYR A 63 3.24 -2.10 -26.37
C TYR A 63 4.33 -1.04 -26.58
N VAL A 64 4.83 -0.48 -25.47
CA VAL A 64 5.97 0.44 -25.46
C VAL A 64 6.95 -0.05 -24.43
N GLU A 65 8.22 -0.14 -24.80
CA GLU A 65 9.31 -0.57 -23.93
C GLU A 65 10.49 0.37 -24.13
N GLY A 66 11.15 0.75 -23.04
CA GLY A 66 12.37 1.54 -23.09
C GLY A 66 13.42 1.00 -22.14
N VAL A 67 14.65 0.96 -22.64
CA VAL A 67 15.83 0.56 -21.88
C VAL A 67 16.56 1.81 -21.45
N PHE A 68 16.76 1.95 -20.15
CA PHE A 68 17.43 3.09 -19.56
C PHE A 68 18.71 2.66 -18.87
N ARG A 69 19.77 3.44 -19.05
CA ARG A 69 20.91 3.46 -18.14
C ARG A 69 20.66 4.50 -17.03
N PRO A 70 20.29 4.11 -15.81
CA PRO A 70 20.03 5.06 -14.73
C PRO A 70 21.31 5.82 -14.34
N PRO A 71 21.20 7.06 -13.81
CA PRO A 71 22.34 7.71 -13.19
C PRO A 71 22.81 6.93 -11.95
N PRO A 72 24.11 7.01 -11.60
CA PRO A 72 24.62 6.39 -10.37
C PRO A 72 23.83 6.86 -9.15
N GLY A 73 23.50 5.94 -8.25
CA GLY A 73 22.77 6.26 -7.02
C GLY A 73 21.27 6.50 -7.18
N LEU A 74 20.69 6.37 -8.40
CA LEU A 74 19.24 6.54 -8.59
C LEU A 74 18.44 5.65 -7.64
N LEU A 75 18.79 4.37 -7.54
CA LEU A 75 18.09 3.37 -6.73
C LEU A 75 18.46 3.46 -5.23
N ASP A 76 19.40 4.32 -4.85
CA ASP A 76 19.72 4.60 -3.44
C ASP A 76 18.78 5.66 -2.85
N ASP A 77 17.91 6.27 -3.66
CA ASP A 77 16.85 7.17 -3.21
C ASP A 77 15.89 6.44 -2.25
N PRO A 78 15.73 6.91 -1.00
CA PRO A 78 14.82 6.30 -0.03
C PRO A 78 13.37 6.22 -0.50
N GLU A 79 12.94 7.12 -1.39
CA GLU A 79 11.59 7.07 -1.97
C GLU A 79 11.39 5.86 -2.88
N LEU A 80 12.48 5.33 -3.46
CA LEU A 80 12.47 4.16 -4.32
C LEU A 80 12.75 2.85 -3.57
N ALA A 81 12.85 2.85 -2.23
CA ALA A 81 13.25 1.66 -1.47
C ALA A 81 12.37 0.43 -1.75
N ASP A 82 11.04 0.58 -1.70
CA ASP A 82 10.08 -0.49 -1.99
C ASP A 82 10.23 -1.02 -3.42
N LEU A 83 10.54 -0.13 -4.35
CA LEU A 83 10.68 -0.46 -5.76
C LEU A 83 12.02 -1.15 -6.00
N ARG A 84 13.11 -0.69 -5.37
CA ARG A 84 14.45 -1.29 -5.40
C ARG A 84 14.42 -2.74 -4.94
N GLU A 85 13.74 -3.05 -3.83
CA GLU A 85 13.64 -4.43 -3.31
C GLU A 85 13.00 -5.40 -4.33
N ARG A 86 12.17 -4.87 -5.24
CA ARG A 86 11.50 -5.64 -6.29
C ARG A 86 12.32 -5.75 -7.58
N LEU A 87 13.44 -5.03 -7.72
CA LEU A 87 14.25 -5.02 -8.93
C LEU A 87 15.47 -5.93 -8.82
N PRO A 88 15.84 -6.63 -9.91
CA PRO A 88 17.14 -7.27 -9.98
C PRO A 88 18.26 -6.22 -10.05
N ASP A 89 19.43 -6.58 -9.53
CA ASP A 89 20.65 -5.79 -9.71
C ASP A 89 21.04 -5.74 -11.19
N GLY A 90 21.49 -4.59 -11.65
CA GLY A 90 21.96 -4.41 -13.01
C GLY A 90 22.21 -2.94 -13.38
N ASP A 91 22.94 -2.74 -14.48
CA ASP A 91 23.32 -1.42 -14.98
C ASP A 91 22.25 -0.80 -15.89
N GLU A 92 21.20 -1.55 -16.21
CA GLU A 92 20.11 -1.15 -17.08
C GLU A 92 18.76 -1.40 -16.42
N LEU A 93 17.84 -0.50 -16.68
CA LEU A 93 16.47 -0.50 -16.17
C LEU A 93 15.51 -0.49 -17.35
N VAL A 94 14.74 -1.56 -17.50
CA VAL A 94 13.73 -1.69 -18.55
C VAL A 94 12.38 -1.28 -17.99
N LEU A 95 11.76 -0.27 -18.60
CA LEU A 95 10.37 0.12 -18.35
C LEU A 95 9.52 -0.35 -19.51
N ALA A 96 8.29 -0.81 -19.24
CA ALA A 96 7.34 -1.09 -20.30
C ALA A 96 5.90 -0.78 -19.91
N ARG A 97 5.10 -0.46 -20.92
CA ARG A 97 3.68 -0.15 -20.82
C ARG A 97 2.92 -0.90 -21.90
N ARG A 98 1.86 -1.59 -21.49
CA ARG A 98 0.92 -2.25 -22.40
C ARG A 98 -0.47 -1.66 -22.25
N VAL A 99 -1.13 -1.38 -23.36
CA VAL A 99 -2.46 -0.80 -23.43
C VAL A 99 -3.33 -1.65 -24.34
N GLY A 100 -4.38 -2.28 -23.80
CA GLY A 100 -5.35 -3.02 -24.59
C GLY A 100 -6.33 -2.10 -25.31
N ALA A 101 -6.93 -2.58 -26.40
CA ALA A 101 -7.94 -1.84 -27.17
C ALA A 101 -9.16 -1.45 -26.33
N GLU A 102 -9.49 -2.25 -25.31
CA GLU A 102 -10.55 -1.97 -24.31
C GLU A 102 -10.14 -0.95 -23.23
N GLY A 103 -8.94 -0.37 -23.31
CA GLY A 103 -8.44 0.62 -22.35
C GLY A 103 -7.79 0.05 -21.10
N ARG A 104 -7.74 -1.29 -20.93
CA ARG A 104 -6.99 -1.92 -19.82
C ARG A 104 -5.50 -1.65 -19.99
N THR A 105 -4.83 -1.29 -18.90
CA THR A 105 -3.39 -0.97 -18.94
C THR A 105 -2.60 -1.84 -17.97
N ARG A 106 -1.38 -2.19 -18.36
CA ARG A 106 -0.41 -2.88 -17.51
C ARG A 106 0.93 -2.17 -17.61
N ALA A 107 1.59 -1.98 -16.48
CA ALA A 107 2.95 -1.45 -16.41
C ALA A 107 3.91 -2.56 -15.98
N PHE A 108 5.15 -2.46 -16.44
CA PHE A 108 6.22 -3.37 -16.10
C PHE A 108 7.52 -2.62 -15.83
N VAL A 109 8.28 -3.12 -14.86
CA VAL A 109 9.65 -2.68 -14.58
C VAL A 109 10.50 -3.95 -14.46
N GLN A 110 11.57 -4.04 -15.26
CA GLN A 110 12.40 -5.26 -15.37
C GLN A 110 11.58 -6.53 -15.63
N GLY A 111 10.56 -6.42 -16.50
CA GLY A 111 9.66 -7.53 -16.83
C GLY A 111 8.66 -7.93 -15.73
N ARG A 112 8.73 -7.32 -14.54
CA ARG A 112 7.80 -7.57 -13.43
C ARG A 112 6.65 -6.59 -13.46
N SER A 113 5.46 -7.02 -13.04
CA SER A 113 4.30 -6.14 -12.96
C SER A 113 4.56 -4.98 -12.00
N ALA A 114 4.15 -3.78 -12.42
CA ALA A 114 4.33 -2.54 -11.67
C ALA A 114 3.08 -1.68 -11.79
N SER A 115 2.98 -0.66 -10.94
CA SER A 115 1.91 0.32 -11.00
C SER A 115 2.21 1.44 -12.02
N ALA A 116 1.19 2.21 -12.42
CA ALA A 116 1.42 3.43 -13.19
C ALA A 116 2.07 4.55 -12.35
N ALA A 117 2.06 4.43 -11.01
CA ALA A 117 2.79 5.35 -10.13
C ALA A 117 4.28 5.02 -10.15
N ASP A 118 4.63 3.72 -10.07
CA ASP A 118 6.01 3.21 -10.19
C ASP A 118 6.71 3.75 -11.45
N LEU A 119 6.01 3.71 -12.60
CA LEU A 119 6.53 4.27 -13.86
C LEU A 119 6.70 5.79 -13.83
N ARG A 120 5.77 6.52 -13.19
CA ARG A 120 5.88 7.98 -13.04
C ARG A 120 7.05 8.36 -12.16
N GLU A 121 7.27 7.60 -11.10
CA GLU A 121 8.28 7.86 -10.10
C GLU A 121 9.70 7.57 -10.61
N LEU A 122 9.87 6.48 -11.36
CA LEU A 122 11.10 6.21 -12.10
C LEU A 122 11.27 7.16 -13.28
N GLY A 123 10.21 7.35 -14.06
CA GLY A 123 10.22 8.16 -15.27
C GLY A 123 10.64 9.60 -15.02
N SER A 124 10.13 10.23 -13.96
CA SER A 124 10.46 11.61 -13.59
C SER A 124 11.94 11.84 -13.28
N ARG A 125 12.65 10.79 -12.83
CA ARG A 125 14.08 10.81 -12.52
C ARG A 125 14.95 10.39 -13.72
N LEU A 126 14.42 9.57 -14.63
CA LEU A 126 15.17 9.02 -15.77
C LEU A 126 15.13 9.89 -17.01
N LEU A 127 14.00 10.58 -17.26
CA LEU A 127 13.77 11.32 -18.48
C LEU A 127 12.97 12.58 -18.20
N VAL A 128 13.43 13.69 -18.77
CA VAL A 128 12.68 14.94 -18.78
C VAL A 128 12.11 15.09 -20.18
N PHE A 129 10.79 15.00 -20.28
CA PHE A 129 10.07 15.20 -21.53
C PHE A 129 9.62 16.67 -21.62
N TYR A 130 9.80 17.27 -22.80
CA TYR A 130 9.36 18.63 -23.10
C TYR A 130 8.55 18.60 -24.39
N GLY A 131 7.25 18.84 -24.30
CA GLY A 131 6.33 18.82 -25.43
C GLY A 131 5.26 19.91 -25.39
N GLN A 132 4.32 19.85 -26.35
CA GLN A 132 3.23 20.81 -26.57
C GLN A 132 2.28 21.02 -25.36
N HIS A 133 2.39 20.22 -24.29
CA HIS A 133 1.57 20.32 -23.08
C HIS A 133 2.38 20.43 -21.77
N GLU A 134 3.68 20.69 -21.85
CA GLU A 134 4.63 20.42 -20.75
C GLU A 134 5.55 21.58 -20.37
N HIS A 135 5.00 22.78 -20.27
CA HIS A 135 5.62 23.85 -19.46
C HIS A 135 5.66 23.53 -17.95
N ARG A 136 5.21 22.33 -17.53
CA ARG A 136 4.88 22.06 -16.14
C ARG A 136 6.08 22.06 -15.22
N ARG A 137 7.22 21.43 -15.56
CA ARG A 137 8.35 21.34 -14.62
C ARG A 137 8.86 22.72 -14.20
N LEU A 138 9.08 23.65 -15.13
CA LEU A 138 9.50 25.02 -14.78
C LEU A 138 8.42 25.85 -14.08
N THR A 139 7.14 25.44 -14.16
CA THR A 139 6.05 26.06 -13.39
C THR A 139 5.81 25.40 -12.03
N LEU A 140 6.40 24.23 -11.76
CA LEU A 140 6.28 23.58 -10.46
C LEU A 140 7.13 24.34 -9.44
N GLY A 141 6.51 24.77 -8.35
CA GLY A 141 7.20 25.50 -7.28
C GLY A 141 8.43 24.74 -6.75
N ALA A 142 8.35 23.41 -6.63
CA ALA A 142 9.48 22.59 -6.21
C ALA A 142 10.69 22.66 -7.16
N ALA A 143 10.45 22.69 -8.48
CA ALA A 143 11.54 22.79 -9.45
C ALA A 143 12.11 24.21 -9.54
N GLN A 144 11.28 25.23 -9.35
CA GLN A 144 11.72 26.61 -9.23
C GLN A 144 12.58 26.82 -7.98
N LEU A 145 12.16 26.24 -6.85
CA LEU A 145 12.92 26.27 -5.60
C LEU A 145 14.27 25.56 -5.76
N ALA A 146 14.28 24.33 -6.29
CA ALA A 146 15.52 23.61 -6.54
C ALA A 146 16.47 24.36 -7.49
N ALA A 147 15.94 25.06 -8.50
CA ALA A 147 16.74 25.90 -9.38
C ALA A 147 17.37 27.07 -8.60
N LEU A 148 16.60 27.73 -7.74
CA LEU A 148 17.08 28.82 -6.88
C LEU A 148 18.12 28.31 -5.88
N ASP A 149 17.86 27.19 -5.21
CA ASP A 149 18.79 26.60 -4.23
C ASP A 149 20.11 26.23 -4.89
N SER A 150 20.07 25.66 -6.10
CA SER A 150 21.30 25.34 -6.86
C SER A 150 22.10 26.59 -7.25
N PHE A 151 21.44 27.74 -7.41
CA PHE A 151 22.08 29.00 -7.75
C PHE A 151 22.79 29.64 -6.54
N CYS A 152 22.32 29.36 -5.32
CA CYS A 152 22.87 29.95 -4.08
C CYS A 152 24.27 29.42 -3.69
N GLY A 153 24.80 28.41 -4.39
CA GLY A 153 26.16 27.91 -4.20
C GLY A 153 26.33 26.87 -3.08
N SER A 154 27.58 26.48 -2.82
CA SER A 154 27.90 25.34 -1.94
C SER A 154 27.54 25.57 -0.47
N GLU A 155 27.71 26.79 0.04
CA GLU A 155 27.34 27.11 1.43
C GLU A 155 25.83 26.91 1.68
N HIS A 156 24.99 27.25 0.70
CA HIS A 156 23.55 26.98 0.78
C HIS A 156 23.24 25.49 0.67
N ALA A 157 23.96 24.75 -0.18
CA ALA A 157 23.77 23.31 -0.31
C ALA A 157 24.04 22.56 1.01
N ASP A 158 25.02 22.99 1.80
CA ASP A 158 25.30 22.42 3.11
C ASP A 158 24.16 22.69 4.11
N VAL A 159 23.61 23.91 4.10
CA VAL A 159 22.46 24.29 4.94
C VAL A 159 21.19 23.55 4.53
N ASP A 160 20.94 23.40 3.23
CA ASP A 160 19.79 22.64 2.72
C ASP A 160 19.89 21.16 3.11
N ALA A 161 21.08 20.55 3.00
CA ALA A 161 21.31 19.18 3.46
C ALA A 161 21.05 19.02 4.97
N GLU A 162 21.50 19.96 5.80
CA GLU A 162 21.22 19.98 7.23
C GLU A 162 19.72 20.13 7.51
N PHE A 163 19.05 21.02 6.79
CA PHE A 163 17.61 21.24 6.88
C PHE A 163 16.83 19.96 6.54
N VAL A 164 17.15 19.30 5.42
CA VAL A 164 16.52 18.04 4.99
C VAL A 164 16.71 16.96 6.04
N ALA A 165 17.91 16.81 6.60
CA ALA A 165 18.19 15.84 7.65
C ALA A 165 17.40 16.13 8.94
N CYS A 166 17.34 17.40 9.34
CA CYS A 166 16.56 17.86 10.50
C CYS A 166 15.06 17.59 10.30
N HIS A 167 14.52 17.95 9.14
CA HIS A 167 13.12 17.73 8.78
C HIS A 167 12.77 16.24 8.78
N ALA A 168 13.61 15.38 8.20
CA ALA A 168 13.43 13.93 8.22
C ALA A 168 13.42 13.37 9.65
N ARG A 169 14.30 13.87 10.52
CA ARG A 169 14.33 13.52 11.95
C ARG A 169 13.05 13.93 12.67
N VAL A 170 12.55 15.15 12.44
CA VAL A 170 11.28 15.63 13.01
C VAL A 170 10.11 14.75 12.54
N GLY A 171 10.04 14.42 11.25
CA GLY A 171 9.02 13.54 10.71
C GLY A 171 9.04 12.14 11.34
N ARG A 172 10.23 11.59 11.59
CA ARG A 172 10.40 10.31 12.31
C ARG A 172 9.91 10.40 13.76
N LEU A 173 10.30 11.43 14.50
CA LEU A 173 9.91 11.62 15.89
C LEU A 173 8.40 11.85 16.03
N ARG A 174 7.77 12.57 15.09
CA ARG A 174 6.31 12.73 15.06
C ARG A 174 5.60 11.39 14.88
N ARG A 175 6.02 10.57 13.92
CA ARG A 175 5.45 9.22 13.71
C ARG A 175 5.61 8.34 14.95
N GLN A 176 6.76 8.39 15.61
CA GLN A 176 6.98 7.66 16.86
C GLN A 176 6.07 8.14 17.99
N LEU A 177 5.90 9.46 18.12
CA LEU A 177 5.00 10.04 19.12
C LEU A 177 3.55 9.62 18.90
N ASP A 178 3.08 9.62 17.65
CA ASP A 178 1.72 9.23 17.30
C ASP A 178 1.47 7.73 17.57
N ASP A 179 2.43 6.87 17.25
CA ASP A 179 2.37 5.43 17.60
C ASP A 179 2.33 5.22 19.12
N LEU A 180 3.17 5.91 19.89
CA LEU A 180 3.14 5.83 21.36
C LEU A 180 1.81 6.29 21.95
N ARG A 181 1.23 7.37 21.42
CA ARG A 181 -0.09 7.86 21.84
C ARG A 181 -1.21 6.87 21.53
N ALA A 182 -1.17 6.25 20.34
CA ALA A 182 -2.14 5.22 19.97
C ALA A 182 -2.09 4.00 20.91
N ARG A 183 -0.88 3.56 21.28
CA ARG A 183 -0.67 2.45 22.21
C ARG A 183 -1.10 2.79 23.64
N ALA A 184 -0.87 4.03 24.09
CA ALA A 184 -1.28 4.46 25.43
C ALA A 184 -2.80 4.36 25.61
N GLY A 185 -3.58 4.84 24.64
CA GLY A 185 -5.04 4.76 24.70
C GLY A 185 -5.61 3.33 24.62
N ALA A 186 -4.92 2.41 23.95
CA ALA A 186 -5.30 0.99 23.99
C ALA A 186 -5.02 0.37 25.37
N ARG A 187 -3.83 0.64 25.92
CA ARG A 187 -3.40 0.09 27.22
C ARG A 187 -4.28 0.53 28.38
N GLU A 188 -4.74 1.78 28.39
CA GLU A 188 -5.61 2.30 29.45
C GLU A 188 -6.97 1.57 29.46
N ARG A 189 -7.57 1.34 28.29
CA ARG A 189 -8.79 0.54 28.16
C ARG A 189 -8.61 -0.90 28.61
N ASP A 190 -7.50 -1.53 28.23
CA ASP A 190 -7.20 -2.91 28.63
C ASP A 190 -7.03 -3.02 30.15
N LEU A 191 -6.39 -2.03 30.78
CA LEU A 191 -6.25 -1.97 32.23
C LEU A 191 -7.60 -1.83 32.94
N ASP A 192 -8.48 -0.95 32.46
CA ASP A 192 -9.82 -0.78 33.03
C ASP A 192 -10.65 -2.06 32.93
N LEU A 193 -10.59 -2.75 31.77
CA LEU A 193 -11.29 -4.02 31.57
C LEU A 193 -10.76 -5.10 32.53
N LEU A 194 -9.44 -5.29 32.60
CA LEU A 194 -8.82 -6.28 33.48
C LEU A 194 -9.09 -5.99 34.95
N ALA A 195 -9.09 -4.71 35.36
CA ALA A 195 -9.43 -4.32 36.72
C ALA A 195 -10.89 -4.62 37.06
N PHE A 196 -11.81 -4.39 36.10
CA PHE A 196 -13.22 -4.75 36.26
C PHE A 196 -13.41 -6.27 36.37
N GLU A 197 -12.81 -7.05 35.47
CA GLU A 197 -12.89 -8.52 35.48
C GLU A 197 -12.32 -9.11 36.78
N LEU A 198 -11.18 -8.59 37.26
CA LEU A 198 -10.60 -8.99 38.55
C LEU A 198 -11.52 -8.66 39.72
N ALA A 199 -12.10 -7.45 39.75
CA ALA A 199 -13.04 -7.06 40.81
C ALA A 199 -14.29 -7.95 40.81
N GLU A 200 -14.77 -8.39 39.65
CA GLU A 200 -15.91 -9.31 39.55
C GLU A 200 -15.58 -10.69 40.12
N ILE A 201 -14.38 -11.21 39.81
CA ILE A 201 -13.88 -12.48 40.36
C ILE A 201 -13.66 -12.38 41.87
N ASP A 202 -13.04 -11.30 42.35
CA ASP A 202 -12.79 -11.07 43.77
C ASP A 202 -14.09 -10.92 44.56
N ALA A 203 -15.09 -10.26 43.99
CA ALA A 203 -16.42 -10.13 44.60
C ALA A 203 -17.17 -11.46 44.66
N LEU A 204 -17.01 -12.32 43.65
CA LEU A 204 -17.58 -13.68 43.67
C LEU A 204 -16.85 -14.59 44.68
N GLY A 205 -15.54 -14.38 44.87
CA GLY A 205 -14.71 -15.11 45.82
C GLY A 205 -14.71 -16.64 45.64
N PRO A 206 -14.58 -17.18 44.41
CA PRO A 206 -14.75 -18.60 44.15
C PRO A 206 -13.63 -19.43 44.82
N SER A 207 -13.98 -20.60 45.35
CA SER A 207 -13.00 -21.54 45.91
C SER A 207 -12.89 -22.82 45.07
N ALA A 208 -11.70 -23.41 45.02
CA ALA A 208 -11.38 -24.57 44.18
C ALA A 208 -12.10 -25.89 44.53
N GLY A 209 -13.08 -25.88 45.46
CA GLY A 209 -13.95 -27.03 45.76
C GLY A 209 -15.41 -26.65 46.00
N GLU A 210 -15.79 -25.39 45.72
CA GLU A 210 -17.12 -24.88 45.98
C GLU A 210 -18.19 -25.63 45.18
N ARG A 211 -17.88 -25.98 43.93
CA ARG A 211 -18.81 -26.68 43.04
C ARG A 211 -19.18 -28.06 43.58
N GLU A 212 -18.20 -28.82 44.05
CA GLU A 212 -18.39 -30.15 44.62
C GLU A 212 -19.20 -30.07 45.92
N GLN A 213 -18.93 -29.06 46.76
CA GLN A 213 -19.68 -28.82 48.00
C GLN A 213 -21.14 -28.46 47.72
N LEU A 214 -21.39 -27.49 46.84
CA LEU A 214 -22.75 -27.08 46.45
C LEU A 214 -23.53 -28.21 45.76
N ALA A 215 -22.86 -29.03 44.94
CA ALA A 215 -23.48 -30.19 44.31
C ALA A 215 -23.89 -31.26 45.34
N GLY A 216 -23.03 -31.53 46.32
CA GLY A 216 -23.34 -32.43 47.43
C GLY A 216 -24.50 -31.94 48.29
N GLU A 217 -24.50 -30.65 48.64
CA GLU A 217 -25.58 -30.05 49.43
C GLU A 217 -26.92 -30.07 48.70
N ARG A 218 -26.92 -29.75 47.40
CA ARG A 218 -28.11 -29.83 46.54
C ARG A 218 -28.70 -31.24 46.52
N GLU A 219 -27.85 -32.27 46.40
CA GLU A 219 -28.30 -33.67 46.39
C GLU A 219 -28.86 -34.08 47.76
N ARG A 220 -28.25 -33.62 48.85
CA ARG A 220 -28.75 -33.84 50.21
C ARG A 220 -30.15 -33.24 50.38
N LEU A 221 -30.34 -31.98 50.01
CA LEU A 221 -31.64 -31.30 50.08
C LEU A 221 -32.70 -31.99 49.24
N ARG A 222 -32.35 -32.41 48.02
CA ARG A 222 -33.26 -33.16 47.13
C ARG A 222 -33.75 -34.47 47.76
N ARG A 223 -32.88 -35.20 48.46
CA ARG A 223 -33.26 -36.44 49.18
C ARG A 223 -34.19 -36.15 50.36
N VAL A 224 -33.94 -35.07 51.10
CA VAL A 224 -34.81 -34.64 52.21
C VAL A 224 -36.20 -34.31 51.69
N ASP A 225 -36.30 -33.58 50.58
CA ASP A 225 -37.59 -33.26 49.96
C ASP A 225 -38.32 -34.51 49.48
N ALA A 226 -37.60 -35.47 48.88
CA ALA A 226 -38.19 -36.74 48.47
C ALA A 226 -38.72 -37.56 49.66
N LEU A 227 -37.98 -37.62 50.77
CA LEU A 227 -38.42 -38.28 52.00
C LEU A 227 -39.63 -37.57 52.62
N ARG A 228 -39.64 -36.24 52.63
CA ARG A 228 -40.77 -35.44 53.12
C ARG A 228 -42.03 -35.69 52.27
N ALA A 229 -41.89 -35.71 50.95
CA ALA A 229 -42.99 -36.02 50.04
C ALA A 229 -43.52 -37.44 50.29
N ALA A 230 -42.64 -38.44 50.39
CA ALA A 230 -43.02 -39.83 50.67
C ALA A 230 -43.72 -39.99 52.04
N ALA A 231 -43.20 -39.35 53.08
CA ALA A 231 -43.84 -39.33 54.40
C ALA A 231 -45.21 -38.66 54.37
N GLY A 232 -45.35 -37.57 53.60
CA GLY A 232 -46.65 -36.93 53.33
C GLY A 232 -47.63 -37.89 52.67
N THR A 233 -47.22 -38.57 51.59
CA THR A 233 -48.05 -39.59 50.93
C THR A 233 -48.43 -40.73 51.87
N CYS A 234 -47.51 -41.21 52.71
CA CYS A 234 -47.82 -42.23 53.71
C CYS A 234 -48.83 -41.74 54.74
N ALA A 235 -48.69 -40.51 55.23
CA ALA A 235 -49.62 -39.91 56.17
C ALA A 235 -51.02 -39.73 55.57
N GLU A 236 -51.11 -39.33 54.30
CA GLU A 236 -52.37 -39.26 53.55
C GLU A 236 -53.00 -40.65 53.38
N THR A 237 -52.20 -41.69 53.12
CA THR A 237 -52.70 -43.06 52.91
C THR A 237 -53.12 -43.74 54.22
N LEU A 238 -52.48 -43.39 55.34
CA LEU A 238 -52.80 -43.90 56.68
C LEU A 238 -53.87 -43.07 57.40
N ALA A 239 -54.20 -41.89 56.88
CA ALA A 239 -55.34 -41.14 57.37
C ALA A 239 -56.60 -42.00 57.14
N PRO A 240 -57.41 -42.27 58.17
CA PRO A 240 -58.62 -43.06 57.99
C PRO A 240 -59.50 -42.38 56.94
N ASP A 241 -59.97 -43.16 55.96
CA ASP A 241 -61.02 -42.71 55.07
C ASP A 241 -62.16 -42.18 55.95
N ALA A 242 -62.54 -40.92 55.75
CA ALA A 242 -63.72 -40.33 56.38
C ALA A 242 -65.01 -40.90 55.75
N ALA A 243 -65.07 -42.23 55.63
CA ALA A 243 -66.16 -42.99 55.04
C ALA A 243 -66.20 -44.38 55.69
N GLU A 244 -66.64 -44.43 56.94
CA GLU A 244 -67.60 -45.42 57.45
C GLU A 244 -68.02 -45.04 58.89
N ALA A 245 -69.00 -44.13 58.97
CA ALA A 245 -70.01 -44.01 60.02
C ALA A 245 -71.22 -43.25 59.45
#